data_AF-A0A9W4T631-F1
#
_entry.id   AF-A0A9W4T631-F1
#
_cell.length_a   1.000
_cell.length_b   1.000
_cell.length_c   1.000
_cell.angle_alpha   90.00
_cell.angle_beta   90.00
_cell.angle_gamma   90.00
#
_symmetry.space_group_name_H-M   'P 1'
#
loop_
_entity.id
_entity.type
_entity.pdbx_description
1 polymer ?
#
loop_
_entity_poly.entity_id
_entity_poly.type
_entity_poly.pdbx_seq_one_letter_code
_entity_poly.pdbx_strand_id
1 'polypeptide(L)'
;GNSLFPIFLRELACETTKAEKYNFNFIAEFVSKKGFGIKYGNTDSLYLTYLDRYYEKCDEAFFRKKLSKKAYWIEIVKITMNVMKKLCDQVNTNLRIKSETSYLNMIYEEVLFPICFTGKKKYFGVEHEDVINFKLKNLFMKGIDTIKQGKSQLLKFIGENIMREAMDINNTRPIHKIVKDTLREAGNKKWDFNEFIVIETWRPKKKISATIAL
;
A
#
# COMPACT_ATOMS: atom_id res chain seq x y z
N GLY A 1 -9.76 6.99 -25.80
CA GLY A 1 -8.41 6.83 -25.23
C GLY A 1 -7.38 6.28 -26.20
N ASN A 2 -7.71 5.22 -26.95
CA ASN A 2 -6.79 4.63 -27.92
C ASN A 2 -6.88 5.33 -29.28
N SER A 3 -5.80 5.98 -29.71
CA SER A 3 -5.72 6.69 -30.99
C SER A 3 -5.76 5.78 -32.23
N LEU A 4 -5.66 4.46 -32.04
CA LEU A 4 -5.73 3.46 -33.11
C LEU A 4 -7.17 3.02 -33.42
N PHE A 5 -8.15 3.40 -32.59
CA PHE A 5 -9.56 3.05 -32.83
C PHE A 5 -10.29 4.17 -33.59
N PRO A 6 -11.23 3.80 -34.48
CA PRO A 6 -11.95 4.76 -35.31
C PRO A 6 -12.88 5.72 -34.53
N ILE A 7 -13.26 5.38 -33.30
CA ILE A 7 -14.15 6.19 -32.44
C ILE A 7 -13.33 6.93 -31.36
N PHE A 8 -12.10 7.33 -31.69
CA PHE A 8 -11.23 8.04 -30.75
C PHE A 8 -11.60 9.52 -30.67
N LEU A 9 -12.00 9.96 -29.47
CA LEU A 9 -12.17 11.37 -29.13
C LEU A 9 -11.22 11.74 -27.98
N ARG A 10 -10.30 12.67 -28.23
CA ARG A 10 -9.26 13.07 -27.27
C ARG A 10 -9.84 13.97 -26.19
N GLU A 11 -10.73 14.87 -26.59
CA GLU A 11 -11.42 15.86 -25.76
C GLU A 11 -12.15 15.13 -24.62
N LEU A 12 -12.94 14.12 -24.95
CA LEU A 12 -13.67 13.30 -23.99
C LEU A 12 -12.72 12.61 -23.00
N ALA A 13 -11.61 12.02 -23.47
CA ALA A 13 -10.63 11.38 -22.58
C ALA A 13 -9.91 12.39 -21.66
N CYS A 14 -9.69 13.61 -22.12
CA CYS A 14 -9.11 14.69 -21.32
C CYS A 14 -10.10 15.21 -20.27
N GLU A 15 -11.37 15.36 -20.64
CA GLU A 15 -12.44 15.83 -19.74
C GLU A 15 -12.67 14.84 -18.60
N THR A 16 -12.76 13.54 -18.88
CA THR A 16 -12.92 12.53 -17.83
C THR A 16 -11.76 12.57 -16.84
N THR A 17 -10.53 12.65 -17.32
CA THR A 17 -9.32 12.74 -16.47
C THR A 17 -9.32 14.00 -15.60
N LYS A 18 -9.76 15.14 -16.14
CA LYS A 18 -9.87 16.40 -15.39
C LYS A 18 -10.95 16.32 -14.31
N ALA A 19 -12.11 15.77 -14.64
CA ALA A 19 -13.23 15.59 -13.71
C ALA A 19 -12.85 14.66 -12.55
N GLU A 20 -12.19 13.53 -12.84
CA GLU A 20 -11.67 12.62 -11.81
C GLU A 20 -10.71 13.35 -10.86
N LYS A 21 -9.74 14.09 -11.40
CA LYS A 21 -8.77 14.83 -10.58
C LYS A 21 -9.43 15.91 -9.72
N TYR A 22 -10.45 16.59 -10.25
CA TYR A 22 -11.22 17.58 -9.50
C TYR A 22 -11.94 16.93 -8.32
N ASN A 23 -12.66 15.84 -8.56
CA ASN A 23 -13.39 15.11 -7.51
C ASN A 23 -12.44 14.53 -6.47
N PHE A 24 -11.29 13.99 -6.89
CA PHE A 24 -10.27 13.49 -5.98
C PHE A 24 -9.73 14.58 -5.05
N ASN A 25 -9.40 15.75 -5.60
CA ASN A 25 -8.94 16.90 -4.82
C ASN A 25 -10.02 17.41 -3.86
N PHE A 26 -11.29 17.42 -4.29
CA PHE A 26 -12.42 17.79 -3.45
C PHE A 26 -12.56 16.85 -2.23
N ILE A 27 -12.45 15.55 -2.43
CA ILE A 27 -12.48 14.55 -1.35
C ILE A 27 -11.27 14.76 -0.42
N ALA A 28 -10.08 14.93 -0.98
CA ALA A 28 -8.85 15.17 -0.24
C ALA A 28 -8.96 16.42 0.67
N GLU A 29 -9.55 17.50 0.16
CA GLU A 29 -9.78 18.72 0.94
C GLU A 29 -10.81 18.48 2.06
N PHE A 30 -11.90 17.76 1.77
CA PHE A 30 -12.92 17.45 2.77
C PHE A 30 -12.38 16.63 3.94
N VAL A 31 -11.62 15.57 3.66
CA VAL A 31 -11.01 14.74 4.72
C VAL A 31 -9.95 15.51 5.50
N SER A 32 -9.19 16.39 4.84
CA SER A 32 -8.21 17.26 5.50
C SER A 32 -8.89 18.25 6.45
N LYS A 33 -10.00 18.87 6.04
CA LYS A 33 -10.80 19.77 6.92
C LYS A 33 -11.40 19.06 8.13
N LYS A 34 -11.64 17.74 8.04
CA LYS A 34 -12.08 16.90 9.17
C LYS A 34 -10.94 16.52 10.13
N GLY A 35 -9.70 16.90 9.81
CA GLY A 35 -8.50 16.67 10.61
C GLY A 35 -7.72 15.41 10.23
N PHE A 36 -8.03 14.75 9.11
CA PHE A 36 -7.27 13.59 8.66
C PHE A 36 -6.06 14.03 7.83
N GLY A 37 -4.89 13.47 8.10
CA GLY A 37 -3.71 13.63 7.26
C GLY A 37 -3.75 12.69 6.06
N ILE A 38 -3.27 13.12 4.89
CA ILE A 38 -3.17 12.25 3.71
C ILE A 38 -1.74 11.71 3.63
N LYS A 39 -1.59 10.39 3.79
CA LYS A 39 -0.27 9.73 3.74
C LYS A 39 0.15 9.39 2.33
N TYR A 40 -0.80 8.87 1.55
CA TYR A 40 -0.57 8.48 0.18
C TYR A 40 -1.88 8.62 -0.60
N GLY A 41 -1.77 8.99 -1.88
CA GLY A 41 -2.90 9.04 -2.79
C GLY A 41 -2.46 8.56 -4.17
N ASN A 42 -3.32 7.81 -4.85
CA ASN A 42 -3.20 7.51 -6.27
C ASN A 42 -4.44 8.03 -7.00
N THR A 43 -4.65 7.68 -8.27
CA THR A 43 -5.74 8.21 -9.11
C THR A 43 -7.14 8.10 -8.47
N ASP A 44 -7.39 7.03 -7.72
CA ASP A 44 -8.70 6.58 -7.27
C ASP A 44 -8.77 6.25 -5.77
N SER A 45 -7.64 6.34 -5.06
CA SER A 45 -7.48 5.83 -3.70
C SER A 45 -6.73 6.82 -2.81
N LEU A 46 -7.18 6.96 -1.56
CA LEU A 46 -6.58 7.79 -0.53
C LEU A 46 -6.27 6.95 0.71
N TYR A 47 -4.99 6.92 1.09
CA TYR A 47 -4.55 6.38 2.37
C TYR A 47 -4.41 7.52 3.36
N LEU A 48 -5.30 7.50 4.33
CA LEU A 48 -5.39 8.52 5.37
C LEU A 48 -4.58 8.12 6.60
N THR A 49 -4.20 9.13 7.36
CA THR A 49 -3.47 9.04 8.62
C THR A 49 -4.07 10.02 9.61
N TYR A 50 -3.61 9.86 10.86
CA TYR A 50 -3.89 10.73 12.00
C TYR A 50 -5.30 10.63 12.55
N LEU A 51 -5.38 10.16 13.80
CA LEU A 51 -6.57 10.17 14.64
C LEU A 51 -6.21 9.89 16.12
N ASP A 52 -5.19 10.54 16.68
CA ASP A 52 -4.69 10.28 18.04
C ASP A 52 -5.80 10.29 19.11
N ARG A 53 -6.77 11.21 18.95
CA ARG A 53 -7.97 11.30 19.82
C ARG A 53 -8.80 10.01 19.91
N TYR A 54 -8.78 9.17 18.87
CA TYR A 54 -9.54 7.92 18.85
C TYR A 54 -8.79 6.78 19.53
N TYR A 55 -7.46 6.89 19.66
CA TYR A 55 -6.62 5.87 20.27
C TYR A 55 -6.29 6.17 21.74
N GLU A 56 -6.56 7.37 22.24
CA GLU A 56 -6.24 7.81 23.62
C GLU A 56 -6.54 6.76 24.70
N LYS A 57 -7.73 6.14 24.67
CA LYS A 57 -8.11 5.07 25.62
C LYS A 57 -7.27 3.81 25.46
N CYS A 58 -7.00 3.41 24.22
CA CYS A 58 -6.16 2.24 23.90
C CYS A 58 -4.70 2.50 24.28
N ASP A 59 -4.20 3.70 23.98
CA ASP A 59 -2.86 4.16 24.29
C ASP A 59 -2.65 4.17 25.80
N GLU A 60 -3.56 4.78 26.57
CA GLU A 60 -3.50 4.82 28.03
C GLU A 60 -3.51 3.41 28.64
N ALA A 61 -4.35 2.51 28.12
CA ALA A 61 -4.39 1.12 28.58
C ALA A 61 -3.09 0.36 28.25
N PHE A 62 -2.49 0.63 27.09
CA PHE A 62 -1.20 0.06 26.70
C PHE A 62 -0.04 0.61 27.56
N PHE A 63 0.02 1.93 27.78
CA PHE A 63 1.03 2.56 28.64
C PHE A 63 0.95 2.07 30.09
N ARG A 64 -0.26 1.84 30.62
CA ARG A 64 -0.48 1.23 31.93
C ARG A 64 -0.19 -0.27 31.99
N LYS A 65 0.30 -0.87 30.89
CA LYS A 65 0.57 -2.32 30.76
C LYS A 65 -0.66 -3.21 30.99
N LYS A 66 -1.87 -2.67 30.78
CA LYS A 66 -3.13 -3.42 30.87
C LYS A 66 -3.44 -4.18 29.56
N LEU A 67 -2.82 -3.78 28.46
CA LEU A 67 -2.95 -4.41 27.14
C LEU A 67 -1.61 -5.01 26.70
N SER A 68 -1.66 -6.20 26.11
CA SER A 68 -0.51 -6.74 25.37
C SER A 68 -0.34 -6.02 24.03
N LYS A 69 0.86 -6.06 23.44
CA LYS A 69 1.14 -5.46 22.11
C LYS A 69 0.14 -5.92 21.05
N LYS A 70 -0.16 -7.22 21.03
CA LYS A 70 -1.12 -7.82 20.09
C LYS A 70 -2.55 -7.33 20.32
N ALA A 71 -3.00 -7.27 21.57
CA ALA A 71 -4.33 -6.77 21.89
C ALA A 71 -4.46 -5.29 21.52
N TYR A 72 -3.44 -4.48 21.82
CA TYR A 72 -3.37 -3.09 21.41
C TYR A 72 -3.46 -2.93 19.88
N TRP A 73 -2.69 -3.70 19.11
CA TRP A 73 -2.72 -3.67 17.64
C TRP A 73 -4.08 -4.06 17.06
N ILE A 74 -4.75 -5.05 17.64
CA ILE A 74 -6.12 -5.44 17.25
C ILE A 74 -7.09 -4.28 17.50
N GLU A 75 -7.03 -3.65 18.67
CA GLU A 75 -7.95 -2.57 19.02
C GLU A 75 -7.76 -1.32 18.15
N ILE A 76 -6.52 -0.90 17.86
CA ILE A 76 -6.29 0.26 16.99
C ILE A 76 -6.80 0.01 15.58
N VAL A 77 -6.61 -1.20 15.03
CA VAL A 77 -7.12 -1.57 13.70
C VAL A 77 -8.64 -1.54 13.71
N LYS A 78 -9.27 -2.16 14.71
CA LYS A 78 -10.74 -2.16 14.88
C LYS A 78 -11.33 -0.76 14.95
N ILE A 79 -10.70 0.13 15.73
CA ILE A 79 -11.11 1.53 15.83
C ILE A 79 -10.96 2.21 14.47
N THR A 80 -9.83 2.01 13.79
CA THR A 80 -9.56 2.59 12.47
C THR A 80 -10.64 2.18 11.47
N MET A 81 -10.94 0.89 11.36
CA MET A 81 -11.96 0.36 10.44
C MET A 81 -13.32 1.03 10.68
N ASN A 82 -13.74 1.13 11.94
CA ASN A 82 -15.03 1.75 12.30
C ASN A 82 -15.08 3.24 11.98
N VAL A 83 -13.98 3.98 12.22
CA VAL A 83 -13.93 5.41 11.91
C VAL A 83 -13.87 5.65 10.39
N MET A 84 -13.12 4.83 9.66
CA MET A 84 -13.01 4.95 8.20
C MET A 84 -14.33 4.61 7.50
N LYS A 85 -15.07 3.59 7.95
CA LYS A 85 -16.42 3.29 7.43
C LYS A 85 -17.36 4.50 7.60
N LYS A 86 -17.40 5.11 8.80
CA LYS A 86 -18.19 6.33 9.06
C LYS A 86 -17.72 7.54 8.24
N LEU A 87 -16.41 7.69 8.05
CA LEU A 87 -15.86 8.77 7.23
C LEU A 87 -16.26 8.58 5.75
N CYS A 88 -16.24 7.34 5.26
CA CYS A 88 -16.66 7.00 3.90
C CYS A 88 -18.12 7.42 3.65
N ASP A 89 -19.03 7.12 4.59
CA ASP A 89 -20.43 7.55 4.52
C ASP A 89 -20.57 9.09 4.48
N GLN A 90 -19.76 9.80 5.26
CA GLN A 90 -19.72 11.27 5.25
C GLN A 90 -19.19 11.83 3.93
N VAL A 91 -18.14 11.22 3.37
CA VAL A 91 -17.58 11.58 2.05
C VAL A 91 -18.64 11.38 0.98
N ASN A 92 -19.31 10.23 0.94
CA ASN A 92 -20.35 9.93 -0.04
C ASN A 92 -21.56 10.85 0.07
N THR A 93 -21.95 11.21 1.29
CA THR A 93 -23.00 12.22 1.51
C THR A 93 -22.59 13.57 0.92
N ASN A 94 -21.34 14.00 1.12
CA ASN A 94 -20.85 15.26 0.57
C ASN A 94 -20.71 15.22 -0.96
N LEU A 95 -20.20 14.11 -1.51
CA LEU A 95 -20.15 13.89 -2.96
C LEU A 95 -21.53 14.01 -3.59
N ARG A 96 -22.55 13.36 -3.00
CA ARG A 96 -23.94 13.44 -3.48
C ARG A 96 -24.49 14.86 -3.45
N ILE A 97 -24.20 15.64 -2.41
CA ILE A 97 -24.61 17.06 -2.33
C ILE A 97 -23.92 17.87 -3.43
N LYS A 98 -22.65 17.58 -3.73
CA LYS A 98 -21.85 18.32 -4.70
C LYS A 98 -22.18 17.97 -6.15
N SER A 99 -22.43 16.71 -6.45
CA SER A 99 -22.66 16.19 -7.81
C SER A 99 -24.14 16.10 -8.17
N GLU A 100 -25.04 16.30 -7.20
CA GLU A 100 -26.50 16.08 -7.32
C GLU A 100 -26.87 14.66 -7.78
N THR A 101 -25.92 13.72 -7.77
CA THR A 101 -26.08 12.35 -8.27
C THR A 101 -25.41 11.35 -7.35
N SER A 102 -25.82 10.09 -7.43
CA SER A 102 -25.25 8.98 -6.65
C SER A 102 -24.30 8.09 -7.47
N TYR A 103 -23.87 8.53 -8.66
CA TYR A 103 -23.00 7.75 -9.54
C TYR A 103 -21.57 7.66 -9.02
N LEU A 104 -21.10 8.67 -8.30
CA LEU A 104 -19.75 8.72 -7.71
C LEU A 104 -19.82 8.39 -6.23
N ASN A 105 -19.16 7.28 -5.83
CA ASN A 105 -19.02 6.88 -4.44
C ASN A 105 -17.58 6.44 -4.18
N MET A 106 -17.09 6.76 -2.99
CA MET A 106 -15.93 6.14 -2.39
C MET A 106 -16.35 4.89 -1.62
N ILE A 107 -15.51 3.87 -1.65
CA ILE A 107 -15.74 2.61 -0.93
C ILE A 107 -14.59 2.43 0.05
N TYR A 108 -14.91 1.99 1.27
CA TYR A 108 -13.90 1.52 2.21
C TYR A 108 -13.38 0.16 1.73
N GLU A 109 -12.06 0.05 1.50
CA GLU A 109 -11.41 -1.19 1.07
C GLU A 109 -10.70 -1.88 2.24
N GLU A 110 -9.70 -1.23 2.82
CA GLU A 110 -8.77 -1.88 3.75
C GLU A 110 -8.12 -0.89 4.74
N VAL A 111 -7.65 -1.42 5.88
CA VAL A 111 -6.64 -0.80 6.73
C VAL A 111 -5.34 -1.57 6.57
N LEU A 112 -4.28 -0.89 6.12
CA LEU A 112 -2.93 -1.47 6.03
C LEU A 112 -2.16 -1.18 7.32
N PHE A 113 -1.93 -2.20 8.15
CA PHE A 113 -1.16 -2.06 9.38
C PHE A 113 -0.49 -3.37 9.83
N PRO A 114 0.84 -3.40 10.04
CA PRO A 114 1.82 -2.37 9.71
C PRO A 114 1.98 -2.16 8.19
N ILE A 115 2.56 -1.02 7.80
CA ILE A 115 2.81 -0.65 6.40
C ILE A 115 4.19 -0.01 6.22
N CYS A 116 4.84 -0.32 5.11
CA CYS A 116 6.09 0.30 4.67
C CYS A 116 5.94 0.88 3.25
N PHE A 117 6.18 2.18 3.11
CA PHE A 117 6.26 2.86 1.83
C PHE A 117 7.73 2.98 1.40
N THR A 118 8.10 2.38 0.27
CA THR A 118 9.46 2.41 -0.28
C THR A 118 9.59 3.34 -1.48
N GLY A 119 8.47 3.78 -2.06
CA GLY A 119 8.44 4.77 -3.13
C GLY A 119 7.05 4.92 -3.75
N LYS A 120 6.95 5.75 -4.80
CA LYS A 120 5.70 5.93 -5.53
C LYS A 120 5.24 4.60 -6.12
N LYS A 121 4.01 4.18 -5.82
CA LYS A 121 3.44 2.87 -6.18
C LYS A 121 4.25 1.67 -5.67
N LYS A 122 5.13 1.86 -4.67
CA LYS A 122 5.96 0.82 -4.07
C LYS A 122 5.75 0.79 -2.57
N TYR A 123 4.95 -0.15 -2.10
CA TYR A 123 4.67 -0.33 -0.68
C TYR A 123 4.24 -1.76 -0.37
N PHE A 124 4.42 -2.16 0.88
CA PHE A 124 3.99 -3.46 1.37
C PHE A 124 3.50 -3.35 2.82
N GLY A 125 2.64 -4.26 3.23
CA GLY A 125 2.04 -4.22 4.56
C GLY A 125 1.18 -5.44 4.84
N VAL A 126 0.44 -5.36 5.94
CA VAL A 126 -0.58 -6.35 6.30
C VAL A 126 -1.95 -5.73 6.10
N GLU A 127 -2.78 -6.37 5.29
CA GLU A 127 -4.14 -5.91 5.00
C GLU A 127 -5.15 -6.37 6.04
N HIS A 128 -6.09 -5.47 6.34
CA HIS A 128 -7.24 -5.73 7.19
C HIS A 128 -8.48 -5.16 6.51
N GLU A 129 -9.21 -6.03 5.81
CA GLU A 129 -10.46 -5.67 5.11
C GLU A 129 -11.62 -5.59 6.10
N ASP A 130 -12.31 -6.72 6.34
CA ASP A 130 -13.36 -6.88 7.35
C ASP A 130 -12.92 -7.70 8.57
N VAL A 131 -11.89 -8.55 8.41
CA VAL A 131 -11.34 -9.38 9.47
C VAL A 131 -9.92 -8.93 9.79
N ILE A 132 -9.65 -8.74 11.08
CA ILE A 132 -8.33 -8.33 11.56
C ILE A 132 -7.37 -9.52 11.40
N ASN A 133 -6.41 -9.38 10.48
CA ASN A 133 -5.49 -10.43 10.11
C ASN A 133 -4.04 -10.04 10.41
N PHE A 134 -3.43 -10.64 11.44
CA PHE A 134 -1.97 -10.51 11.69
C PHE A 134 -1.17 -11.73 11.22
N LYS A 135 -1.74 -12.57 10.35
CA LYS A 135 -1.02 -13.71 9.77
C LYS A 135 -0.22 -13.23 8.57
N LEU A 136 1.10 -13.38 8.63
CA LEU A 136 2.04 -13.08 7.54
C LEU A 136 1.96 -14.04 6.34
N LYS A 137 0.85 -14.77 6.16
CA LYS A 137 0.72 -15.73 5.06
C LYS A 137 0.60 -14.99 3.73
N ASN A 138 -0.22 -13.94 3.69
CA ASN A 138 -0.44 -13.10 2.53
C ASN A 138 -0.06 -11.67 2.92
N LEU A 139 1.11 -11.23 2.47
CA LEU A 139 1.51 -9.83 2.61
C LEU A 139 0.89 -9.03 1.47
N PHE A 140 0.33 -7.88 1.79
CA PHE A 140 -0.06 -6.92 0.78
C PHE A 140 1.21 -6.32 0.18
N MET A 141 1.33 -6.36 -1.15
CA MET A 141 2.53 -5.87 -1.84
C MET A 141 2.13 -5.18 -3.15
N LYS A 142 2.47 -3.90 -3.29
CA LYS A 142 2.22 -3.11 -4.50
C LYS A 142 3.52 -2.64 -5.10
N GLY A 143 3.77 -3.02 -6.35
CA GLY A 143 4.86 -2.52 -7.18
C GLY A 143 6.29 -2.80 -6.69
N ILE A 144 6.47 -3.62 -5.65
CA ILE A 144 7.78 -4.04 -5.14
C ILE A 144 8.51 -4.84 -6.22
N ASP A 145 9.78 -4.49 -6.46
CA ASP A 145 10.54 -5.03 -7.58
C ASP A 145 10.90 -6.51 -7.43
N THR A 146 11.00 -7.02 -6.20
CA THR A 146 11.35 -8.41 -5.89
C THR A 146 10.27 -9.40 -6.33
N ILE A 147 9.02 -8.96 -6.49
CA ILE A 147 7.86 -9.82 -6.79
C ILE A 147 7.49 -9.78 -8.28
N LYS A 148 8.12 -8.89 -9.06
CA LYS A 148 7.83 -8.77 -10.49
C LYS A 148 8.26 -10.03 -11.24
N GLN A 149 7.57 -10.31 -12.34
CA GLN A 149 7.94 -11.39 -13.25
C GLN A 149 9.36 -11.20 -13.78
N GLY A 150 10.07 -12.30 -13.99
CA GLY A 150 11.42 -12.30 -14.55
C GLY A 150 12.54 -12.14 -13.54
N LYS A 151 12.25 -11.92 -12.25
CA LYS A 151 13.26 -11.85 -11.20
C LYS A 151 13.76 -13.23 -10.76
N SER A 152 15.04 -13.27 -10.39
CA SER A 152 15.69 -14.46 -9.85
C SER A 152 15.05 -14.93 -8.55
N GLN A 153 15.13 -16.22 -8.27
CA GLN A 153 14.59 -16.80 -7.02
C GLN A 153 15.34 -16.25 -5.80
N LEU A 154 16.64 -15.99 -5.92
CA LEU A 154 17.41 -15.30 -4.89
C LEU A 154 16.80 -13.94 -4.51
N LEU A 155 16.45 -13.11 -5.50
CA LEU A 155 15.90 -11.79 -5.22
C LEU A 155 14.50 -11.87 -4.59
N LYS A 156 13.68 -12.84 -5.02
CA LYS A 156 12.39 -13.13 -4.40
C LYS A 156 12.55 -13.55 -2.95
N PHE A 157 13.45 -14.50 -2.67
CA PHE A 157 13.75 -14.97 -1.32
C PHE A 157 14.19 -13.83 -0.39
N ILE A 158 15.17 -13.03 -0.81
CA ILE A 158 15.67 -11.90 -0.02
C ILE A 158 14.53 -10.91 0.25
N GLY A 159 13.79 -10.54 -0.79
CA GLY A 159 12.68 -9.60 -0.67
C GLY A 159 11.57 -10.09 0.26
N GLU A 160 11.13 -11.33 0.10
CA GLU A 160 10.08 -11.94 0.92
C GLU A 160 10.49 -12.04 2.39
N ASN A 161 11.73 -12.45 2.68
CA ASN A 161 12.22 -12.54 4.05
C ASN A 161 12.27 -11.17 4.72
N ILE A 162 12.80 -10.15 4.04
CA ILE A 162 12.83 -8.77 4.57
C ILE A 162 11.41 -8.29 4.86
N MET A 163 10.48 -8.49 3.93
CA MET A 163 9.10 -8.01 4.09
C MET A 163 8.38 -8.74 5.23
N ARG A 164 8.49 -10.07 5.31
CA ARG A 164 7.89 -10.88 6.39
C ARG A 164 8.41 -10.47 7.75
N GLU A 165 9.72 -10.35 7.88
CA GLU A 165 10.36 -10.03 9.15
C GLU A 165 10.07 -8.58 9.59
N ALA A 166 10.00 -7.64 8.63
CA ALA A 166 9.64 -6.26 8.92
C ALA A 166 8.19 -6.09 9.40
N MET A 167 7.28 -6.93 8.91
CA MET A 167 5.85 -6.87 9.22
C MET A 167 5.44 -7.74 10.43
N ASP A 168 6.37 -8.51 11.00
CA ASP A 168 6.09 -9.36 12.15
C ASP A 168 5.75 -8.53 13.40
N ILE A 169 4.68 -8.92 14.10
CA ILE A 169 4.21 -8.21 15.29
C ILE A 169 5.21 -8.25 16.45
N ASN A 170 6.08 -9.25 16.51
CA ASN A 170 7.12 -9.40 17.51
C ASN A 170 8.43 -8.75 17.06
N ASN A 171 8.51 -8.24 15.83
CA ASN A 171 9.71 -7.56 15.38
C ASN A 171 9.95 -6.29 16.21
N THR A 172 11.20 -6.17 16.65
CA THR A 172 11.76 -5.01 17.37
C THR A 172 12.95 -4.41 16.62
N ARG A 173 13.41 -5.06 15.54
CA ARG A 173 14.57 -4.61 14.77
C ARG A 173 14.16 -3.57 13.72
N PRO A 174 15.01 -2.56 13.49
CA PRO A 174 14.82 -1.65 12.38
C PRO A 174 15.07 -2.36 11.04
N ILE A 175 14.42 -1.86 9.97
CA ILE A 175 14.49 -2.44 8.61
C ILE A 175 15.95 -2.62 8.14
N HIS A 176 16.84 -1.66 8.42
CA HIS A 176 18.24 -1.77 7.99
C HIS A 176 18.95 -3.00 8.57
N LYS A 177 18.59 -3.42 9.79
CA LYS A 177 19.19 -4.58 10.45
C LYS A 177 18.64 -5.88 9.86
N ILE A 178 17.33 -5.92 9.62
CA ILE A 178 16.66 -7.01 8.90
C ILE A 178 17.35 -7.25 7.55
N VAL A 179 17.53 -6.19 6.76
CA VAL A 179 18.21 -6.28 5.46
C VAL A 179 19.63 -6.86 5.61
N LYS A 180 20.42 -6.36 6.58
CA LYS A 180 21.78 -6.85 6.81
C LYS A 180 21.81 -8.34 7.20
N ASP A 181 20.91 -8.74 8.09
CA ASP A 181 20.81 -10.12 8.57
C ASP A 181 20.37 -11.06 7.43
N THR A 182 19.35 -10.68 6.64
CA THR A 182 18.89 -11.46 5.48
C THR A 182 19.96 -11.58 4.41
N LEU A 183 20.73 -10.52 4.12
CA LEU A 183 21.83 -10.58 3.15
C LEU A 183 22.95 -11.52 3.63
N ARG A 184 23.26 -11.52 4.93
CA ARG A 184 24.22 -12.45 5.52
C ARG A 184 23.74 -13.89 5.44
N GLU A 185 22.46 -14.14 5.72
CA GLU A 185 21.85 -15.46 5.57
C GLU A 185 21.93 -15.93 4.11
N ALA A 186 21.53 -15.08 3.17
CA ALA A 186 21.61 -15.39 1.74
C ALA A 186 23.05 -15.67 1.29
N GLY A 187 24.05 -14.96 1.81
CA GLY A 187 25.46 -15.23 1.50
C GLY A 187 26.00 -16.56 2.05
N ASN A 188 25.43 -17.08 3.14
CA ASN A 188 25.86 -18.34 3.75
C ASN A 188 25.07 -19.56 3.26
N LYS A 189 23.92 -19.34 2.61
CA LYS A 189 23.09 -20.41 2.06
C LYS A 189 23.74 -20.98 0.80
N LYS A 190 23.65 -22.31 0.63
CA LYS A 190 24.00 -22.97 -0.63
C LYS A 190 22.85 -22.79 -1.62
N TRP A 191 23.17 -22.24 -2.79
CA TRP A 191 22.21 -21.96 -3.86
C TRP A 191 22.42 -22.89 -5.06
N ASP A 192 21.33 -23.23 -5.74
CA ASP A 192 21.40 -23.77 -7.10
C ASP A 192 21.63 -22.61 -8.09
N PHE A 193 22.44 -22.82 -9.11
CA PHE A 193 22.66 -21.84 -10.18
C PHE A 193 21.33 -21.41 -10.83
N ASN A 194 20.35 -22.30 -10.92
CA ASN A 194 19.01 -22.00 -11.43
C ASN A 194 18.29 -20.89 -10.64
N GLU A 195 18.62 -20.70 -9.36
CA GLU A 195 18.02 -19.68 -8.51
C GLU A 195 18.50 -18.26 -8.85
N PHE A 196 19.56 -18.12 -9.65
CA PHE A 196 20.10 -16.85 -10.13
C PHE A 196 19.56 -16.43 -11.50
N ILE A 197 18.86 -17.31 -12.22
CA ILE A 197 18.38 -17.04 -13.59
C ILE A 197 17.35 -15.90 -13.58
N VAL A 198 17.54 -14.95 -14.51
CA VAL A 198 16.63 -13.83 -14.78
C VAL A 198 16.02 -14.04 -16.16
N ILE A 199 14.70 -13.90 -16.28
CA ILE A 199 13.98 -14.08 -17.54
C ILE A 199 13.44 -12.73 -17.98
N GLU A 200 13.81 -12.29 -19.18
CA GLU A 200 13.29 -11.06 -19.77
C GLU A 200 12.61 -11.31 -21.12
N THR A 201 11.56 -10.54 -21.41
CA THR A 201 10.91 -10.57 -22.72
C THR A 201 11.73 -9.79 -23.73
N TRP A 202 12.20 -10.48 -24.78
CA TRP A 202 12.86 -9.84 -25.90
C TRP A 202 11.91 -8.87 -26.63
N ARG A 203 12.35 -7.62 -26.85
CA ARG A 203 11.57 -6.57 -27.53
C ARG A 203 12.35 -6.04 -28.73
N PRO A 204 12.05 -6.47 -29.97
CA PRO A 204 12.85 -6.18 -31.16
C PRO A 204 13.03 -4.69 -31.49
N LYS A 205 12.08 -3.85 -31.08
CA LYS A 205 12.04 -2.42 -31.43
C LYS A 205 12.65 -1.49 -30.37
N LYS A 206 13.16 -2.02 -29.25
CA LYS A 206 13.75 -1.23 -28.18
C LYS A 206 15.27 -1.19 -28.37
N LYS A 207 15.88 -0.01 -28.56
CA LYS A 207 17.35 0.12 -28.60
C LYS A 207 17.93 -0.47 -27.31
N ILE A 208 18.77 -1.49 -27.45
CA ILE A 208 19.45 -2.17 -26.36
C ILE A 208 20.76 -1.41 -26.12
N SER A 209 20.86 -0.68 -25.02
CA SER A 209 22.14 -0.21 -24.48
C SER A 209 22.64 -1.26 -23.49
N ALA A 210 23.58 -2.10 -23.92
CA ALA A 210 24.26 -3.03 -23.03
C ALA A 210 25.30 -2.26 -22.21
N THR A 211 25.07 -2.14 -20.90
CA THR A 211 26.11 -1.69 -19.96
C THR A 211 26.82 -2.94 -19.46
N ILE A 212 28.02 -3.18 -19.96
CA ILE A 212 28.95 -4.18 -19.40
C ILE A 212 29.60 -3.51 -18.20
N ALA A 213 29.38 -4.05 -17.01
CA ALA A 213 30.24 -3.78 -15.86
C ALA A 213 31.38 -4.80 -15.92
N LEU A 214 32.61 -4.31 -16.08
CA LEU A 214 33.84 -5.05 -15.74
C LEU A 214 34.06 -4.96 -14.23
#